data_AF-A0A2T1E870-F1
#
_entry.id   AF-A0A2T1E870-F1
#
_cell.length_a   1.000
_cell.length_b   1.000
_cell.length_c   1.000
_cell.angle_alpha   90.00
_cell.angle_beta   90.00
_cell.angle_gamma   90.00
#
_symmetry.space_group_name_H-M   'P 1'
#
loop_
_entity.id
_entity.type
_entity.pdbx_description
1 polymer ?
#
loop_
_entity_poly.entity_id
_entity_poly.type
_entity_poly.pdbx_seq_one_letter_code
_entity_poly.pdbx_strand_id
1 'polypeptide(L)' 'MNLSPKAIRFIIEALDYRLEAYQERLKANALDEDEASDITNDALFLESLRQELAKTLNVSNLQAL' A
#
# COMPACT_ATOMS: atom_id res chain seq x y z
N MET A 1 4.92 5.83 14.14
CA MET A 1 3.86 4.97 14.71
C MET A 1 4.49 4.02 15.72
N ASN A 2 3.86 3.72 16.86
CA ASN A 2 4.35 2.70 17.79
C ASN A 2 3.75 1.32 17.43
N LEU A 3 4.17 0.77 16.29
CA LEU A 3 3.72 -0.52 15.79
C LEU A 3 4.87 -1.51 15.84
N SER A 4 4.57 -2.76 16.21
CA SER A 4 5.58 -3.83 16.13
C SER A 4 5.95 -4.13 14.67
N PRO A 5 7.17 -4.63 14.39
CA PRO A 5 7.54 -5.06 13.04
C PRO A 5 6.57 -6.08 12.42
N LYS A 6 5.97 -6.95 13.25
CA LYS A 6 4.95 -7.90 12.79
C LYS A 6 3.66 -7.19 12.37
N ALA A 7 3.21 -6.19 13.12
CA ALA A 7 2.04 -5.39 12.76
C ALA A 7 2.29 -4.61 11.46
N ILE A 8 3.47 -4.02 11.30
CA ILE A 8 3.84 -3.30 10.07
C ILE A 8 3.81 -4.24 8.85
N ARG A 9 4.34 -5.47 8.97
CA ARG A 9 4.27 -6.49 7.89
C ARG A 9 2.82 -6.81 7.49
N PHE A 10 1.94 -7.07 8.46
CA PHE A 10 0.53 -7.35 8.14
C PHE A 10 -0.17 -6.17 7.48
N ILE A 11 0.17 -4.93 7.87
CA ILE A 11 -0.39 -3.75 7.22
C ILE A 11 0.11 -3.67 5.78
N ILE A 12 1.40 -3.89 5.52
CA ILE A 12 1.95 -3.92 4.15
C ILE A 12 1.24 -4.99 3.31
N GLU A 13 1.07 -6.20 3.82
CA GLU A 13 0.34 -7.29 3.11
C GLU A 13 -1.10 -6.91 2.78
N ALA A 14 -1.81 -6.24 3.69
CA ALA A 14 -3.17 -5.75 3.44
C ALA A 14 -3.21 -4.62 2.38
N LEU A 15 -2.22 -3.73 2.40
CA LEU A 15 -2.07 -2.68 1.40
C LEU A 15 -1.79 -3.28 0.01
N ASP A 16 -0.89 -4.26 -0.07
CA ASP A 16 -0.57 -4.96 -1.32
C ASP A 16 -1.81 -5.64 -1.91
N TYR A 17 -2.60 -6.34 -1.08
CA TYR A 17 -3.86 -6.95 -1.51
C TYR A 17 -4.85 -5.91 -2.06
N ARG A 18 -4.97 -4.74 -1.41
CA ARG A 18 -5.87 -3.67 -1.87
C ARG A 18 -5.39 -3.04 -3.17
N LEU A 19 -4.09 -2.81 -3.30
CA LEU A 19 -3.47 -2.27 -4.51
C LEU A 19 -3.66 -3.21 -5.70
N GLU A 20 -3.50 -4.52 -5.51
CA GLU A 20 -3.79 -5.52 -6.55
C GLU A 20 -5.27 -5.46 -6.97
N ALA A 21 -6.20 -5.41 -6.01
CA ALA A 21 -7.62 -5.27 -6.31
C ALA A 21 -7.95 -3.96 -7.08
N TYR A 22 -7.26 -2.86 -6.78
CA TYR A 22 -7.40 -1.61 -7.53
C TYR A 22 -6.87 -1.73 -8.96
N GLN A 23 -5.72 -2.39 -9.15
CA GLN A 23 -5.18 -2.64 -10.49
C GLN A 23 -6.11 -3.51 -11.33
N GLU A 24 -6.68 -4.56 -10.76
CA GLU A 24 -7.67 -5.40 -11.46
C GLU A 24 -8.94 -4.63 -11.78
N ARG A 25 -9.40 -3.74 -10.88
CA ARG A 25 -10.56 -2.88 -11.14
C ARG A 25 -10.29 -1.88 -12.26
N LEU A 26 -9.11 -1.26 -12.31
CA LEU A 26 -8.70 -0.33 -13.38
C LEU A 26 -8.58 -0.99 -14.75
N LYS A 27 -8.27 -2.29 -14.79
CA LYS A 27 -8.25 -3.07 -16.05
C LYS A 27 -9.64 -3.41 -16.58
N ALA A 28 -10.67 -3.32 -15.74
CA ALA A 28 -12.05 -3.57 -16.18
C ALA A 28 -12.54 -2.36 -17.00
N ASN A 29 -13.02 -2.59 -18.22
CA ASN A 29 -13.62 -1.56 -19.11
C ASN A 29 -15.01 -1.07 -18.62
N ALA A 30 -15.19 -0.96 -17.30
CA ALA A 30 -16.47 -0.70 -16.64
C ALA A 30 -16.37 0.40 -15.58
N LEU A 31 -15.35 1.25 -15.67
CA LEU A 31 -15.19 2.45 -14.85
C LEU A 31 -15.44 3.67 -15.74
N ASP A 32 -16.12 4.66 -15.19
CA ASP A 32 -16.07 6.01 -15.76
C ASP A 32 -14.77 6.74 -15.37
N GLU A 33 -14.56 7.92 -15.93
CA GLU A 33 -13.34 8.70 -15.72
C GLU A 33 -13.18 9.15 -14.26
N ASP A 34 -14.28 9.45 -13.56
CA ASP A 34 -14.26 9.88 -12.17
C ASP A 34 -13.88 8.71 -11.26
N GLU A 35 -14.52 7.54 -11.43
CA GLU A 35 -14.19 6.33 -10.67
C GLU A 35 -12.75 5.88 -10.92
N ALA A 36 -12.26 5.96 -12.17
CA ALA A 36 -10.88 5.62 -12.50
C ALA A 36 -9.88 6.60 -11.86
N SER A 37 -10.21 7.89 -11.84
CA SER A 37 -9.40 8.93 -11.19
C SER A 37 -9.33 8.70 -9.68
N ASP A 38 -10.47 8.44 -9.02
CA ASP A 38 -10.54 8.17 -7.59
C ASP A 38 -9.69 6.95 -7.18
N ILE A 39 -9.85 5.84 -7.91
CA ILE A 39 -9.07 4.63 -7.67
C ILE A 39 -7.57 4.88 -7.86
N THR A 40 -7.20 5.65 -8.88
CA THR A 40 -5.79 5.98 -9.15
C THR A 40 -5.19 6.83 -8.04
N ASN A 41 -5.94 7.84 -7.56
CA ASN A 41 -5.50 8.72 -6.48
C ASN A 41 -5.34 7.96 -5.16
N ASP A 42 -6.31 7.11 -4.81
CA ASP A 42 -6.24 6.21 -3.66
C ASP A 42 -5.01 5.29 -3.75
N ALA A 43 -4.80 4.65 -4.90
CA ALA A 43 -3.68 3.74 -5.10
C ALA A 43 -2.33 4.43 -4.90
N LEU A 44 -2.17 5.67 -5.39
CA LEU A 44 -0.95 6.46 -5.19
C LEU A 44 -0.70 6.76 -3.71
N PHE A 45 -1.74 7.09 -2.95
CA PHE A 45 -1.62 7.31 -1.52
C PHE A 45 -1.24 6.03 -0.77
N LEU A 46 -1.91 4.91 -1.07
CA LEU A 46 -1.64 3.62 -0.43
C LEU A 46 -0.22 3.11 -0.75
N GLU A 47 0.26 3.28 -1.99
CA GLU A 47 1.63 2.92 -2.37
C GLU A 47 2.66 3.76 -1.59
N SER A 48 2.40 5.07 -1.43
CA SER A 48 3.25 5.96 -0.63
C SER A 48 3.31 5.51 0.83
N LEU A 49 2.16 5.21 1.43
CA LEU A 49 2.09 4.69 2.80
C LEU A 49 2.81 3.35 2.94
N ARG A 50 2.63 2.43 1.97
CA ARG A 50 3.32 1.14 1.94
C ARG A 50 4.84 1.33 1.96
N GLN A 51 5.36 2.25 1.15
CA GLN A 51 6.79 2.53 1.08
C GLN A 51 7.35 3.11 2.39
N GLU A 52 6.60 3.99 3.07
CA GLU A 52 7.01 4.51 4.39
C GLU A 52 7.05 3.41 5.47
N LEU A 53 6.06 2.51 5.47
CA LEU A 53 6.04 1.34 6.36
C LEU A 53 7.21 0.39 6.07
N ALA A 54 7.52 0.15 4.79
CA ALA A 54 8.66 -0.68 4.39
C ALA A 54 10.01 -0.07 4.82
N LYS A 55 10.17 1.25 4.71
CA LYS A 55 11.36 1.95 5.24
C LYS A 55 11.52 1.76 6.74
N THR A 56 10.41 1.76 7.49
CA THR A 56 10.42 1.52 8.94
C THR A 56 10.96 0.13 9.29
N LEU A 57 10.63 -0.90 8.49
CA LEU A 57 11.18 -2.26 8.67
C LEU A 57 12.67 -2.33 8.32
N ASN A 58 13.12 -1.65 7.26
CA ASN A 58 14.53 -1.64 6.87
C ASN A 58 15.42 -0.93 7.90
N VAL A 59 14.94 0.16 8.51
CA VAL A 59 15.63 0.83 9.62
C VAL A 59 15.69 -0.07 10.86
N SER A 60 14.63 -0.83 11.14
CA SER A 60 14.59 -1.77 12.27
C SER A 60 15.65 -2.88 12.13
N ASN A 61 15.93 -3.34 10.91
CA ASN A 61 16.96 -4.35 10.65
C ASN A 61 18.40 -3.81 10.82
N LEU A 62 18.63 -2.50 10.65
CA LEU A 62 19.94 -1.87 10.83
C LEU A 62 20.28 -1.60 12.30
N GLN A 63 19.27 -1.48 13.17
CA GLN A 63 19.47 -1.26 14.62
C GLN A 63 19.69 -2.57 15.41
N ALA A 64 19.60 -3.73 14.76
CA ALA A 64 19.76 -5.05 15.37
C ALA A 64 21.15 -5.70 15.10
N LEU A 65 22.09 -4.94 14.50
CA LEU A 65 23.49 -5.32 14.22
C LEU A 65 24.43 -4.38 14.99
#